data_AF-A0AAC9RUK3-F1
#
_entry.id   AF-A0AAC9RUK3-F1
#
_cell.length_a   1.000
_cell.length_b   1.000
_cell.length_c   1.000
_cell.angle_alpha   90.00
_cell.angle_beta   90.00
_cell.angle_gamma   90.00
#
_symmetry.space_group_name_H-M   'P 1'
#
loop_
_entity.id
_entity.type
_entity.pdbx_description
1 polymer ?
#
loop_
_entity_poly.entity_id
_entity_poly.type
_entity_poly.pdbx_seq_one_letter_code
_entity_poly.pdbx_strand_id
1 'polypeptide(L)'
;MTEEEKLKRSRFERNVMAIPYVIFGLIVALLFIFSPDIIWLVTIFGVFLVYNVIAMFIAFLFKYGRTALYLFVMTLLMAGAFALYLYMLFQYH
;
A
#
# COMPACT_ATOMS: atom_id res chain seq x y z
N MET A 1 -25.66 8.44 10.25
CA MET A 1 -25.02 7.87 9.05
C MET A 1 -26.12 7.38 8.13
N THR A 2 -26.38 8.10 7.05
CA THR A 2 -27.39 7.73 6.04
C THR A 2 -26.91 6.54 5.22
N GLU A 3 -27.83 5.74 4.67
CA GLU A 3 -27.48 4.53 3.87
C GLU A 3 -26.57 4.85 2.66
N GLU A 4 -26.69 6.06 2.11
CA GLU A 4 -25.78 6.55 1.04
C GLU A 4 -24.34 6.75 1.51
N GLU A 5 -24.12 7.20 2.75
CA GLU A 5 -22.78 7.39 3.33
C GLU A 5 -22.09 6.04 3.57
N LYS A 6 -22.86 5.02 3.98
CA LYS A 6 -22.36 3.64 4.11
C LYS A 6 -21.95 3.06 2.75
N LEU A 7 -22.76 3.27 1.71
CA LEU A 7 -22.45 2.83 0.34
C LEU A 7 -21.23 3.56 -0.26
N LYS A 8 -21.07 4.86 0.00
CA LYS A 8 -19.87 5.61 -0.42
C LYS A 8 -18.61 5.10 0.28
N ARG A 9 -18.69 4.84 1.58
CA ARG A 9 -17.57 4.28 2.36
C ARG A 9 -17.19 2.87 1.90
N SER A 10 -18.16 2.00 1.64
CA SER A 10 -17.93 0.65 1.12
C SER A 10 -17.25 0.67 -0.26
N ARG A 11 -17.69 1.56 -1.16
CA ARG A 11 -17.03 1.74 -2.47
C ARG A 11 -15.60 2.26 -2.33
N PHE A 12 -15.36 3.19 -1.40
CA PHE A 12 -14.02 3.70 -1.12
C PHE A 12 -13.10 2.58 -0.62
N GLU A 13 -13.54 1.78 0.36
CA GLU A 13 -12.77 0.64 0.88
C GLU A 13 -12.42 -0.36 -0.22
N ARG A 14 -13.37 -0.72 -1.08
CA ARG A 14 -13.09 -1.67 -2.17
C ARG A 14 -12.13 -1.10 -3.23
N ASN A 15 -12.35 0.15 -3.64
CA ASN A 15 -11.63 0.72 -4.78
C ASN A 15 -10.25 1.28 -4.43
N VAL A 16 -10.08 1.76 -3.19
CA VAL A 16 -8.84 2.40 -2.71
C VAL A 16 -8.01 1.45 -1.85
N MET A 17 -8.59 0.41 -1.26
CA MET A 17 -7.82 -0.58 -0.48
C MET A 17 -7.72 -1.91 -1.19
N ALA A 18 -8.85 -2.57 -1.47
CA ALA A 18 -8.79 -3.96 -1.92
C ALA A 18 -8.11 -4.10 -3.29
N ILE A 19 -8.60 -3.35 -4.30
CA ILE A 19 -8.09 -3.47 -5.67
C ILE A 19 -6.60 -3.11 -5.79
N PRO A 20 -6.12 -1.97 -5.26
CA PRO A 20 -4.72 -1.56 -5.40
C PRO A 20 -3.75 -2.53 -4.70
N TYR A 21 -4.13 -3.06 -3.54
CA TYR A 21 -3.31 -4.04 -2.81
C TYR A 21 -3.24 -5.39 -3.52
N VAL A 22 -4.34 -5.84 -4.13
CA VAL A 22 -4.35 -7.07 -4.94
C VAL A 22 -3.46 -6.90 -6.17
N ILE A 23 -3.56 -5.77 -6.87
CA ILE A 23 -2.70 -5.46 -8.02
C ILE A 23 -1.23 -5.43 -7.59
N PHE A 24 -0.92 -4.77 -6.47
CA PHE A 24 0.44 -4.74 -5.92
C PHE A 24 0.96 -6.14 -5.61
N GLY A 25 0.17 -6.98 -4.93
CA GLY A 25 0.56 -8.35 -4.64
C GLY A 25 0.84 -9.18 -5.90
N LEU A 26 0.02 -9.02 -6.94
CA LEU A 26 0.26 -9.68 -8.25
C LEU A 26 1.55 -9.21 -8.89
N ILE A 27 1.82 -7.90 -8.89
CA ILE A 27 3.06 -7.33 -9.45
C ILE A 27 4.28 -7.87 -8.69
N VAL A 28 4.25 -7.88 -7.36
CA VAL A 28 5.34 -8.40 -6.53
C VAL A 28 5.55 -9.89 -6.79
N ALA A 29 4.48 -10.69 -6.87
CA ALA A 29 4.59 -12.12 -7.19
C ALA A 29 5.22 -12.36 -8.57
N LEU A 30 4.84 -11.56 -9.57
CA LEU A 30 5.44 -11.64 -10.91
C LEU A 30 6.92 -11.27 -10.89
N LEU A 31 7.31 -10.21 -10.16
CA LEU A 31 8.73 -9.86 -10.00
C LEU A 31 9.52 -11.01 -9.37
N PHE A 32 9.00 -11.63 -8.32
CA PHE A 32 9.67 -12.77 -7.68
C PHE A 32 9.89 -13.96 -8.62
N ILE A 33 8.96 -14.22 -9.55
CA ILE A 33 9.06 -15.35 -10.50
C ILE A 33 9.98 -15.02 -11.68
N PHE A 34 9.86 -13.82 -12.25
CA PHE A 34 10.50 -13.49 -13.52
C PHE A 34 11.79 -12.69 -13.39
N SER A 35 11.92 -11.85 -12.36
CA SER A 35 13.07 -10.95 -12.18
C SER A 35 13.22 -10.56 -10.71
N PRO A 36 13.80 -11.45 -9.87
CA PRO A 36 13.97 -11.22 -8.44
C PRO A 36 15.12 -10.25 -8.14
N ASP A 37 15.29 -9.21 -8.97
CA ASP A 37 16.26 -8.15 -8.72
C ASP A 37 15.73 -7.22 -7.64
N ILE A 38 16.59 -6.95 -6.66
CA ILE A 38 16.26 -6.11 -5.53
C ILE A 38 15.97 -4.66 -5.94
N ILE A 39 16.56 -4.18 -7.04
CA ILE A 39 16.28 -2.84 -7.58
C ILE A 39 14.80 -2.70 -7.95
N TRP A 40 14.22 -3.74 -8.59
CA TRP A 40 12.80 -3.75 -8.95
C TRP A 40 11.91 -3.79 -7.71
N LEU A 41 12.27 -4.61 -6.71
CA LEU A 41 11.52 -4.70 -5.46
C LEU A 41 11.51 -3.37 -4.71
N VAL A 42 12.67 -2.73 -4.54
CA VAL A 42 12.78 -1.40 -3.90
C VAL A 42 11.92 -0.39 -4.64
N THR A 43 12.00 -0.34 -5.97
CA THR A 43 11.26 0.64 -6.77
C THR A 43 9.75 0.48 -6.59
N ILE A 44 9.23 -0.74 -6.71
CA ILE A 44 7.78 -1.00 -6.63
C ILE A 44 7.25 -0.79 -5.21
N PHE A 45 7.99 -1.23 -4.19
CA PHE A 45 7.64 -0.95 -2.79
C PHE A 45 7.66 0.55 -2.49
N GLY A 46 8.64 1.30 -3.01
CA GLY A 46 8.71 2.75 -2.85
C GLY A 46 7.52 3.48 -3.47
N VAL A 47 7.17 3.15 -4.72
CA VAL A 47 5.99 3.73 -5.39
C VAL A 47 4.70 3.40 -4.64
N PHE A 48 4.55 2.15 -4.19
CA PHE A 48 3.36 1.72 -3.47
C PHE A 48 3.27 2.29 -2.05
N LEU A 49 4.41 2.60 -1.43
CA LEU A 49 4.46 3.30 -0.15
C LEU A 49 3.93 4.73 -0.29
N VAL A 50 4.35 5.47 -1.33
CA VAL A 50 3.83 6.82 -1.62
C VAL A 50 2.32 6.78 -1.84
N TYR A 51 1.84 5.81 -2.63
CA TYR A 51 0.41 5.59 -2.82
C TYR A 51 -0.32 5.38 -1.47
N ASN A 52 0.23 4.55 -0.59
CA ASN A 52 -0.36 4.27 0.72
C ASN A 52 -0.44 5.49 1.62
N VAL A 53 0.60 6.32 1.66
CA VAL A 53 0.60 7.59 2.41
C VAL A 53 -0.51 8.51 1.90
N ILE A 54 -0.67 8.64 0.58
CA ILE A 54 -1.72 9.46 -0.02
C ILE A 54 -3.11 8.90 0.31
N ALA A 55 -3.32 7.60 0.14
CA ALA A 55 -4.59 6.93 0.47
C ALA A 55 -4.95 7.10 1.95
N MET A 56 -3.95 6.98 2.84
CA MET A 56 -4.11 7.17 4.28
C MET A 56 -4.53 8.61 4.60
N PHE A 57 -3.88 9.59 3.99
CA PHE A 57 -4.22 11.00 4.17
C PHE A 57 -5.64 11.31 3.69
N ILE A 58 -6.05 10.77 2.54
CA ILE A 58 -7.42 10.89 2.03
C ILE A 58 -8.41 10.25 3.02
N ALA A 59 -8.16 9.02 3.48
CA ALA A 59 -9.04 8.36 4.45
C ALA A 59 -9.14 9.12 5.77
N PHE A 60 -8.06 9.79 6.19
CA PHE A 60 -8.04 10.67 7.35
C PHE A 60 -8.91 11.93 7.13
N LEU A 61 -8.78 12.62 5.99
CA LEU A 61 -9.60 13.79 5.63
C LEU A 61 -11.11 13.46 5.59
N PHE A 62 -11.48 12.29 5.06
CA PHE A 62 -12.87 11.84 5.02
C PHE A 62 -13.40 11.31 6.37
N LYS A 63 -12.61 11.44 7.46
CA LYS A 63 -12.96 10.97 8.82
C LYS A 63 -13.35 9.50 8.89
N TYR A 64 -12.82 8.66 8.00
CA TYR A 64 -13.05 7.22 8.05
C TYR A 64 -12.15 6.57 9.11
N GLY A 65 -12.38 6.88 10.39
CA GLY A 65 -11.43 6.57 11.48
C GLY A 65 -10.88 5.15 11.50
N ARG A 66 -11.73 4.11 11.38
CA ARG A 66 -11.25 2.71 11.29
C ARG A 66 -10.40 2.45 10.04
N THR A 67 -10.88 2.93 8.91
CA THR A 67 -10.31 2.75 7.57
C THR A 67 -8.95 3.46 7.47
N ALA A 68 -8.82 4.66 8.04
CA ALA A 68 -7.56 5.40 8.18
C ALA A 68 -6.57 4.67 9.11
N LEU A 69 -7.03 4.09 10.22
CA LEU A 69 -6.18 3.32 11.13
C LEU A 69 -5.64 2.04 10.48
N TYR A 70 -6.46 1.35 9.69
CA TYR A 70 -5.99 0.21 8.88
C TYR A 70 -4.90 0.63 7.89
N LEU A 71 -5.11 1.71 7.14
CA LEU A 71 -4.09 2.23 6.22
C LEU A 71 -2.83 2.69 6.95
N PHE A 72 -2.95 3.25 8.14
CA PHE A 72 -1.79 3.64 8.95
C PHE A 72 -0.94 2.42 9.31
N VAL A 73 -1.56 1.36 9.82
CA VAL A 73 -0.85 0.10 10.13
C VAL A 73 -0.23 -0.50 8.87
N MET A 74 -0.96 -0.55 7.77
CA MET A 74 -0.42 -1.06 6.50
C MET A 74 0.73 -0.21 5.97
N THR A 75 0.66 1.11 6.12
CA THR A 75 1.73 2.03 5.72
C THR A 75 2.99 1.78 6.55
N LEU A 76 2.87 1.57 7.86
CA LEU A 76 4.00 1.23 8.72
C LEU A 76 4.64 -0.12 8.34
N LEU A 77 3.82 -1.14 8.08
CA LEU A 77 4.31 -2.44 7.61
C LEU A 77 5.03 -2.31 6.26
N MET A 78 4.46 -1.54 5.34
CA MET A 78 5.04 -1.29 4.02
C MET A 78 6.36 -0.49 4.12
N ALA A 79 6.42 0.50 5.00
CA ALA A 79 7.62 1.27 5.27
C ALA A 79 8.73 0.39 5.86
N GLY A 80 8.39 -0.50 6.79
CA GLY A 80 9.33 -1.49 7.34
C GLY A 80 9.87 -2.43 6.26
N ALA A 81 9.00 -2.99 5.42
CA ALA A 81 9.42 -3.84 4.30
C ALA A 81 10.32 -3.08 3.30
N PHE A 82 9.94 -1.87 2.93
CA PHE A 82 10.73 -1.01 2.05
C PHE A 82 12.11 -0.70 2.64
N ALA A 83 12.19 -0.37 3.93
CA ALA A 83 13.45 -0.13 4.62
C ALA A 83 14.36 -1.37 4.63
N LEU A 84 13.79 -2.57 4.81
CA LEU A 84 14.55 -3.83 4.72
C LEU A 84 15.11 -4.06 3.31
N TYR A 85 14.31 -3.84 2.26
CA TYR A 85 14.78 -3.97 0.88
C TYR A 85 15.84 -2.92 0.53
N LEU A 86 15.68 -1.67 0.99
CA LEU A 86 16.72 -0.65 0.84
C LEU A 86 18.02 -1.04 1.54
N TYR A 87 17.93 -1.55 2.77
CA TYR A 87 19.10 -2.00 3.51
C TYR A 87 19.84 -3.12 2.76
N MET A 88 19.10 -4.11 2.27
CA MET A 88 19.67 -5.18 1.45
C MET A 88 20.27 -4.66 0.14
N LEU A 89 19.64 -3.69 -0.54
CA LEU A 89 20.19 -3.06 -1.75
C LEU A 89 21.54 -2.42 -1.47
N PHE A 90 21.67 -1.63 -0.40
CA PHE A 90 22.92 -0.96 -0.02
C PHE A 90 24.00 -1.90 0.53
N GLN A 91 23.64 -3.11 0.98
CA GLN A 91 24.62 -4.08 1.47
C GLN A 91 25.22 -4.92 0.34
N TYR A 92 24.46 -5.14 -0.74
CA TYR A 92 24.85 -5.97 -1.87
C TYR A 92 25.35 -5.18 -3.10
N HIS A 93 25.36 -3.83 -3.02
CA HIS A 93 25.98 -2.92 -3.98
C HIS A 93 27.10 -2.12 -3.29
#